data_AF-K0B0S8-F1
#
_entry.id   AF-K0B0S8-F1
#
_cell.length_a   1.000
_cell.length_b   1.000
_cell.length_c   1.000
_cell.angle_alpha   90.00
_cell.angle_beta   90.00
_cell.angle_gamma   90.00
#
_symmetry.space_group_name_H-M   'P 1'
#
loop_
_entity.id
_entity.type
_entity.pdbx_description
1 polymer ?
#
loop_
_entity_poly.entity_id
_entity_poly.type
_entity_poly.pdbx_seq_one_letter_code
_entity_poly.pdbx_strand_id
1 'polypeptide(L)'
;MNKLQSKNNDVDNTLAWTLAFLPIMIMILCLIYILIFDTNSISGKLLRFSIISINLSLCILDERKLKKLGYDTENLLLWILCFTPAYLFEREDILDQKRSYSIIHIIGWMVLIITSIIFFP
;
A
#
# COMPACT_ATOMS: atom_id res chain seq x y z
N MET A 1 -17.11 13.28 -24.14
CA MET A 1 -16.32 12.85 -22.97
C MET A 1 -17.08 13.27 -21.72
N ASN A 2 -17.50 12.33 -20.87
CA ASN A 2 -18.23 12.67 -19.64
C ASN A 2 -17.28 13.37 -18.65
N LYS A 3 -17.79 14.35 -17.90
CA LYS A 3 -17.02 15.18 -16.95
C LYS A 3 -16.22 14.34 -15.94
N LEU A 4 -16.72 13.15 -15.61
CA LEU A 4 -16.07 12.14 -14.75
C LEU A 4 -14.80 11.53 -15.40
N GLN A 5 -14.85 11.21 -16.69
CA GLN A 5 -13.67 10.65 -17.40
C GLN A 5 -12.53 11.67 -17.55
N SER A 6 -12.86 12.97 -17.69
CA SER A 6 -11.85 14.03 -17.68
C SER A 6 -11.18 14.17 -16.31
N LYS A 7 -11.95 14.10 -15.22
CA LYS A 7 -11.45 14.22 -13.85
C LYS A 7 -10.56 13.04 -13.45
N ASN A 8 -10.85 11.84 -13.95
CA ASN A 8 -10.06 10.63 -13.71
C ASN A 8 -8.68 10.67 -14.39
N ASN A 9 -8.57 11.32 -15.55
CA ASN A 9 -7.29 11.44 -16.26
C ASN A 9 -6.31 12.39 -15.55
N ASP A 10 -6.80 13.29 -14.71
CA ASP A 10 -5.97 14.21 -13.91
C ASP A 10 -5.46 13.57 -12.60
N VAL A 11 -5.91 12.36 -12.26
CA VAL A 11 -5.51 11.68 -11.02
C VAL A 11 -4.14 11.02 -11.19
N ASP A 12 -3.16 11.51 -10.43
CA ASP A 12 -1.84 10.90 -10.30
C ASP A 12 -1.93 9.56 -9.54
N ASN A 13 -1.72 8.45 -10.26
CA ASN A 13 -1.78 7.08 -9.72
C ASN A 13 -0.43 6.60 -9.14
N THR A 14 0.59 7.45 -9.04
CA THR A 14 1.93 7.06 -8.55
C THR A 14 1.88 6.55 -7.12
N LEU A 15 1.08 7.17 -6.25
CA LEU A 15 0.93 6.73 -4.86
C LEU A 15 0.19 5.38 -4.76
N ALA A 16 -0.85 5.17 -5.57
CA ALA A 16 -1.56 3.89 -5.64
C ALA A 16 -0.64 2.76 -6.10
N TRP A 17 0.22 3.01 -7.09
CA TRP A 17 1.24 2.05 -7.53
C TRP A 17 2.29 1.79 -6.45
N THR A 18 2.74 2.83 -5.76
CA THR A 18 3.67 2.70 -4.62
C THR A 18 3.07 1.82 -3.51
N LEU A 19 1.79 2.05 -3.19
CA LEU A 19 1.04 1.24 -2.23
C LEU A 19 0.89 -0.21 -2.73
N ALA A 20 0.55 -0.42 -4.00
CA ALA A 20 0.39 -1.75 -4.58
C ALA A 20 1.67 -2.60 -4.47
N PHE A 21 2.83 -2.01 -4.74
CA PHE A 21 4.12 -2.70 -4.66
C PHE A 21 4.77 -2.70 -3.27
N LEU A 22 4.15 -2.05 -2.29
CA LEU A 22 4.70 -1.93 -0.94
C LEU A 22 5.09 -3.28 -0.30
N PRO A 23 4.30 -4.37 -0.41
CA PRO A 23 4.68 -5.67 0.16
C PRO A 23 5.98 -6.21 -0.42
N ILE A 24 6.20 -6.03 -1.73
CA ILE A 24 7.43 -6.48 -2.40
C ILE A 24 8.62 -5.61 -1.96
N MET A 25 8.43 -4.29 -1.84
CA MET A 25 9.47 -3.39 -1.35
C MET A 25 9.89 -3.72 0.09
N ILE A 26 8.92 -4.03 0.95
CA ILE A 26 9.16 -4.48 2.32
C ILE A 26 9.98 -5.79 2.32
N MET A 27 9.63 -6.76 1.48
CA MET A 27 10.34 -8.03 1.39
C MET A 27 11.83 -7.81 1.04
N ILE A 28 12.12 -6.99 0.03
CA ILE A 28 13.50 -6.67 -0.38
C ILE A 28 14.25 -6.01 0.79
N LEU A 29 13.63 -5.05 1.48
CA LEU A 29 14.24 -4.37 2.62
C LEU A 29 14.54 -5.34 3.77
N CYS A 30 13.62 -6.27 4.07
CA CYS A 30 13.82 -7.30 5.08
C CYS A 30 14.97 -8.26 4.72
N LEU A 31 15.06 -8.68 3.45
CA LEU A 31 16.15 -9.55 3.00
C LEU A 31 17.51 -8.85 3.14
N ILE A 32 17.62 -7.60 2.70
CA ILE A 32 18.84 -6.79 2.87
C ILE A 32 19.19 -6.65 4.35
N TYR A 33 18.20 -6.39 5.20
CA TYR A 33 18.40 -6.23 6.63
C TYR A 33 18.97 -7.50 7.28
N ILE A 34 18.42 -8.68 6.95
CA ILE A 34 18.91 -9.97 7.46
C ILE A 34 20.34 -10.27 6.98
N LEU A 35 20.70 -9.88 5.76
CA LEU A 35 22.05 -10.09 5.22
C LEU A 35 23.11 -9.22 5.91
N ILE A 36 22.72 -8.04 6.41
CA ILE A 36 23.65 -7.06 6.99
C ILE A 36 23.70 -7.14 8.52
N PHE A 37 22.58 -7.48 9.18
CA PHE A 37 22.45 -7.40 10.64
C PHE A 37 22.15 -8.76 11.26
N ASP A 38 22.80 -9.05 12.41
CA ASP A 38 22.51 -10.22 13.21
C ASP A 38 21.12 -10.09 13.87
N THR A 39 20.27 -11.09 13.65
CA THR A 39 18.80 -11.04 13.76
C THR A 39 18.25 -10.95 15.19
N ASN A 40 19.10 -10.97 16.21
CA ASN A 40 18.72 -11.07 17.62
C ASN A 40 18.53 -9.74 18.37
N SER A 41 18.39 -8.61 17.67
CA SER A 41 18.45 -7.28 18.28
C SER A 41 17.12 -6.49 18.23
N ILE A 42 16.98 -5.54 19.18
CA ILE A 42 15.92 -4.50 19.32
C ILE A 42 15.55 -3.85 17.97
N SER A 43 16.49 -3.85 17.05
CA SER A 43 16.44 -3.27 15.72
C SER A 43 15.38 -3.93 14.79
N GLY A 44 14.99 -5.19 15.03
CA GLY A 44 13.89 -5.84 14.31
C GLY A 44 12.49 -5.29 14.66
N LYS A 45 12.28 -4.84 15.90
CA LYS A 45 11.01 -4.21 16.31
C LYS A 45 10.86 -2.82 15.69
N LEU A 46 11.94 -2.04 15.69
CA LEU A 46 11.98 -0.72 15.05
C LEU A 46 11.64 -0.83 13.56
N LEU A 47 12.22 -1.78 12.84
CA LEU A 47 11.92 -2.00 11.41
C LEU A 47 10.42 -2.24 11.16
N ARG A 48 9.77 -3.07 11.98
CA ARG A 48 8.32 -3.35 11.86
C ARG A 48 7.46 -2.11 12.08
N PHE A 49 7.77 -1.30 13.10
CA PHE A 49 7.04 -0.05 13.34
C PHE A 49 7.25 0.96 12.22
N SER A 50 8.46 1.05 11.66
CA SER A 50 8.76 1.90 10.50
C SER A 50 7.92 1.51 9.29
N ILE A 51 7.82 0.22 8.98
CA ILE A 51 7.04 -0.29 7.86
C ILE A 51 5.55 0.07 8.00
N ILE A 52 4.97 -0.15 9.19
CA ILE A 52 3.57 0.21 9.46
C ILE A 52 3.36 1.71 9.31
N SER A 53 4.27 2.52 9.85
CA SER A 53 4.20 3.98 9.79
C SER A 53 4.29 4.50 8.35
N ILE A 54 5.13 3.89 7.51
CA ILE A 54 5.27 4.23 6.10
C ILE A 54 3.97 3.89 5.34
N ASN A 55 3.41 2.70 5.55
CA ASN A 55 2.16 2.29 4.91
C ASN A 55 1.03 3.27 5.25
N LEU A 56 0.85 3.56 6.54
CA LEU A 56 -0.16 4.50 7.02
C LEU A 56 0.04 5.90 6.41
N SER A 57 1.28 6.39 6.39
CA SER A 57 1.61 7.70 5.83
C SER A 57 1.28 7.79 4.34
N LEU A 58 1.57 6.74 3.56
CA LEU A 58 1.26 6.68 2.12
C LEU A 58 -0.26 6.72 1.87
N CYS A 59 -1.04 5.96 2.64
CA CYS A 59 -2.50 5.98 2.53
C CYS A 59 -3.09 7.36 2.87
N ILE A 60 -2.57 8.04 3.91
CA ILE A 60 -3.00 9.40 4.28
C ILE A 60 -2.62 10.41 3.19
N LEU A 61 -1.44 10.29 2.59
CA LEU A 61 -1.01 11.19 1.52
C LEU A 61 -1.84 11.03 0.25
N ASP A 62 -2.21 9.81 -0.11
CA ASP A 62 -3.08 9.54 -1.26
C ASP A 62 -4.51 10.04 -1.00
N GLU A 63 -5.07 9.80 0.18
CA GLU A 63 -6.38 10.35 0.59
C GLU A 63 -6.41 11.87 0.49
N ARG A 64 -5.38 12.55 1.01
CA ARG A 64 -5.27 14.01 0.94
C ARG A 64 -5.20 14.52 -0.50
N LYS A 65 -4.55 13.79 -1.41
CA LYS A 65 -4.54 14.15 -2.84
C LYS A 65 -5.93 13.99 -3.45
N LEU A 66 -6.62 12.89 -3.19
CA LEU A 66 -7.98 12.64 -3.70
C LEU A 66 -8.98 13.68 -3.17
N LYS A 67 -8.90 14.02 -1.88
CA LYS A 67 -9.73 15.06 -1.27
C LYS A 67 -9.50 16.45 -1.89
N LYS A 68 -8.24 16.80 -2.21
CA LYS A 68 -7.91 18.05 -2.92
C LYS A 68 -8.48 18.11 -4.34
N LEU A 69 -8.61 16.96 -5.00
CA LEU A 69 -9.28 16.85 -6.30
C LEU A 69 -10.82 16.83 -6.16
N GLY A 70 -11.36 16.92 -4.95
CA GLY A 70 -12.79 16.97 -4.67
C GLY A 70 -13.48 15.62 -4.84
N TYR A 71 -12.80 14.52 -4.53
CA TYR A 71 -13.43 13.21 -4.35
C TYR A 71 -13.92 13.06 -2.90
N ASP A 72 -15.01 12.33 -2.72
CA ASP A 72 -15.51 11.95 -1.40
C ASP A 72 -14.62 10.83 -0.83
N THR A 73 -14.04 11.07 0.34
CA THR A 73 -13.06 10.17 0.99
C THR A 73 -13.51 9.69 2.36
N GLU A 74 -14.78 9.89 2.75
CA GLU A 74 -15.27 9.52 4.08
C GLU A 74 -15.08 8.01 4.38
N ASN A 75 -15.40 7.15 3.40
CA ASN A 75 -15.21 5.69 3.54
C ASN A 75 -13.73 5.28 3.54
N LEU A 76 -12.86 6.02 2.83
CA LEU A 76 -11.43 5.71 2.74
C LEU A 76 -10.75 5.80 4.11
N LEU A 77 -11.13 6.77 4.95
CA LEU A 77 -10.55 6.97 6.28
C LEU A 77 -10.64 5.75 7.19
N LEU A 78 -11.75 5.00 7.11
CA LEU A 78 -11.93 3.76 7.88
C LEU A 78 -10.92 2.68 7.45
N TRP A 79 -10.65 2.60 6.14
CA TRP A 79 -9.77 1.58 5.58
C TRP A 79 -8.28 1.89 5.74
N ILE A 80 -7.91 3.17 5.82
CA ILE A 80 -6.54 3.62 6.09
C ILE A 80 -5.98 2.97 7.37
N LEU A 81 -6.82 2.85 8.41
CA LEU A 81 -6.40 2.37 9.72
C LEU A 81 -6.32 0.84 9.81
N CYS A 82 -7.17 0.13 9.07
CA CYS A 82 -7.42 -1.29 9.32
C CYS A 82 -6.89 -2.21 8.21
N PHE A 83 -6.88 -1.79 6.94
CA PHE A 83 -6.56 -2.71 5.84
C PHE A 83 -6.21 -1.98 4.52
N THR A 84 -4.91 -1.89 4.19
CA THR A 84 -4.41 -1.34 2.91
C THR A 84 -5.05 -1.98 1.65
N PRO A 85 -5.33 -3.29 1.60
CA PRO A 85 -6.02 -3.88 0.46
C PRO A 85 -7.44 -3.32 0.27
N ALA A 86 -8.20 -3.18 1.35
CA ALA A 86 -9.56 -2.64 1.29
C ALA A 86 -9.55 -1.14 0.94
N TYR A 87 -8.53 -0.41 1.41
CA TYR A 87 -8.30 0.97 1.00
C TYR A 87 -8.12 1.10 -0.52
N LEU A 88 -7.29 0.25 -1.13
CA LEU A 88 -7.09 0.26 -2.57
C LEU A 88 -8.38 -0.11 -3.33
N PHE A 89 -9.18 -1.05 -2.83
CA PHE A 89 -10.45 -1.40 -3.46
C PHE A 89 -11.45 -0.25 -3.44
N GLU A 90 -11.64 0.38 -2.28
CA GLU A 90 -12.54 1.53 -2.14
C GLU A 90 -12.08 2.69 -3.03
N ARG A 91 -10.77 2.95 -3.09
CA ARG A 91 -10.19 3.96 -3.99
C ARG A 91 -10.50 3.66 -5.46
N GLU A 92 -10.30 2.43 -5.88
CA GLU A 92 -10.56 1.99 -7.25
C GLU A 92 -12.04 2.14 -7.60
N ASP A 93 -12.95 1.81 -6.67
CA ASP A 93 -14.39 1.96 -6.85
C ASP A 93 -14.80 3.46 -6.91
N ILE A 94 -14.22 4.34 -6.09
CA ILE A 94 -14.45 5.81 -6.14
C ILE A 94 -13.99 6.42 -7.47
N LEU A 95 -12.88 5.92 -8.02
CA LEU A 95 -12.30 6.43 -9.25
C LEU A 95 -12.79 5.70 -10.51
N ASP A 96 -13.69 4.72 -10.37
CA ASP A 96 -14.13 3.84 -11.47
C ASP A 96 -12.94 3.25 -12.26
N GLN A 97 -11.90 2.84 -11.53
CA GLN A 97 -10.66 2.27 -12.06
C GLN A 97 -10.68 0.74 -11.99
N LYS A 98 -9.87 0.09 -12.84
CA LYS A 98 -9.67 -1.35 -12.75
C LYS A 98 -9.01 -1.71 -11.42
N ARG A 99 -9.37 -2.89 -10.89
CA ARG A 99 -8.91 -3.42 -9.59
C ARG A 99 -7.44 -3.88 -9.54
N SER A 100 -6.60 -3.31 -10.40
CA SER A 100 -5.23 -3.76 -10.63
C SER A 100 -4.34 -3.53 -9.41
N TYR A 101 -4.49 -2.40 -8.71
CA TYR A 101 -3.64 -2.04 -7.58
C TYR A 101 -3.91 -2.97 -6.40
N SER A 102 -5.19 -3.20 -6.10
CA SER A 102 -5.61 -4.10 -5.01
C SER A 102 -5.15 -5.53 -5.24
N ILE A 103 -5.33 -6.05 -6.47
CA ILE A 103 -4.90 -7.40 -6.82
C ILE A 103 -3.38 -7.54 -6.70
N ILE A 104 -2.60 -6.58 -7.21
CA ILE A 104 -1.14 -6.62 -7.12
C ILE A 104 -0.68 -6.56 -5.66
N HIS A 105 -1.33 -5.75 -4.82
CA HIS A 105 -1.04 -5.69 -3.39
C HIS A 105 -1.28 -7.04 -2.71
N ILE A 106 -2.41 -7.71 -3.01
CA ILE A 106 -2.72 -9.03 -2.47
C ILE A 106 -1.69 -10.08 -2.92
N ILE A 107 -1.36 -10.10 -4.21
CA ILE A 107 -0.34 -11.00 -4.76
C ILE A 107 1.00 -10.76 -4.05
N GLY A 108 1.39 -9.49 -3.83
CA GLY A 108 2.60 -9.14 -3.10
C GLY A 108 2.63 -9.72 -1.67
N TRP A 109 1.51 -9.64 -0.94
CA TRP A 109 1.40 -10.27 0.38
C TRP A 109 1.46 -11.80 0.31
N MET A 110 0.82 -12.42 -0.67
CA MET A 110 0.89 -13.88 -0.84
C MET A 110 2.33 -14.34 -1.09
N VAL A 111 3.06 -13.66 -1.96
CA VAL A 111 4.48 -13.94 -2.22
C VAL A 111 5.31 -13.79 -0.95
N LEU A 112 5.06 -12.73 -0.17
CA LEU A 112 5.77 -12.50 1.10
C LEU A 112 5.51 -13.62 2.11
N ILE A 113 4.25 -14.05 2.26
CA ILE A 113 3.88 -15.14 3.17
C ILE A 113 4.53 -16.45 2.74
N ILE A 114 4.42 -16.81 1.46
CA ILE A 114 5.03 -18.04 0.91
C ILE A 114 6.55 -18.02 1.14
N THR A 115 7.21 -16.90 0.86
CA THR A 115 8.65 -16.74 1.06
C THR A 115 9.00 -16.90 2.54
N SER A 116 8.22 -16.31 3.45
CA SER A 116 8.49 -16.45 4.89
C SER A 116 8.40 -17.91 5.36
N ILE A 117 7.43 -18.68 4.86
CA ILE A 117 7.25 -20.10 5.21
C ILE A 117 8.40 -20.96 4.67
N ILE A 118 8.87 -20.68 3.46
CA ILE A 118 9.93 -21.47 2.81
C ILE A 118 11.31 -21.21 3.43
N PHE A 119 11.64 -19.93 3.69
CA PHE A 119 12.98 -19.54 4.15
C PHE A 119 13.12 -19.49 5.67
N PHE A 120 12.02 -19.40 6.41
CA PHE A 120 12.00 -19.35 7.88
C PHE A 120 10.95 -20.35 8.44
N PRO A 121 11.15 -21.67 8.24
CA PRO A 121 10.26 -22.71 8.77
C PRO A 121 10.30 -22.85 10.30
#